data_AF-A0A7J8DVW3-F1
#
_entry.id   AF-A0A7J8DVW3-F1
#
_cell.length_a   1.000
_cell.length_b   1.000
_cell.length_c   1.000
_cell.angle_alpha   90.00
_cell.angle_beta   90.00
_cell.angle_gamma   90.00
#
_symmetry.space_group_name_H-M   'P 1'
#
loop_
_entity.id
_entity.type
_entity.pdbx_description
1 polymer ?
#
loop_
_entity_poly.entity_id
_entity_poly.type
_entity_poly.pdbx_seq_one_letter_code
_entity_poly.pdbx_strand_id
1 'polypeptide(L)'
;MHRAPQQTLSCGKECLQSTWEKAYQKHRKKVRSAQPIVDTRAPLFLSHLHLNLKKLKLEEERLSVIVRDNHLLLEKISCIMRTRGQTTNRNDYTHRSLNREKREQELHTVQRDNKIILGRITDSEPLYRTQRWQEDWARTEKYRKALAEYCGRQQTCQGKSRNQNLRPHQAWTQKVKWEGRTQNKNCKKKTSLRSNNGEMARLPWAPQCPSHHW
;
A
#
# COMPACT_ATOMS: atom_id res chain seq x y z
N MET A 1 -68.63 58.06 59.70
CA MET A 1 -67.73 57.60 58.62
C MET A 1 -68.29 58.07 57.29
N HIS A 2 -68.02 59.32 56.90
CA HIS A 2 -68.63 59.93 55.72
C HIS A 2 -67.91 59.46 54.44
N ARG A 3 -68.62 58.74 53.58
CA ARG A 3 -68.18 58.42 52.22
C ARG A 3 -68.24 59.71 51.41
N ALA A 4 -67.14 60.08 50.75
CA ALA A 4 -67.08 61.27 49.90
C ALA A 4 -68.15 61.17 48.79
N PRO A 5 -68.88 62.26 48.50
CA PRO A 5 -69.90 62.25 47.46
C PRO A 5 -69.22 62.03 46.10
N GLN A 6 -69.69 61.01 45.37
CA GLN A 6 -69.30 60.81 43.98
C GLN A 6 -69.91 61.94 43.16
N GLN A 7 -69.07 62.76 42.53
CA GLN A 7 -69.52 63.79 41.61
C GLN A 7 -70.07 63.11 40.34
N THR A 8 -71.38 62.96 40.25
CA THR A 8 -72.03 62.52 39.01
C THR A 8 -72.00 63.67 38.02
N LEU A 9 -71.15 63.57 37.00
CA LEU A 9 -71.11 64.51 35.90
C LEU A 9 -72.30 64.23 34.97
N SER A 10 -72.88 65.29 34.41
CA SER A 10 -73.94 65.18 33.39
C SER A 10 -73.49 64.28 32.23
N CYS A 11 -74.37 63.36 31.82
CA CYS A 11 -74.17 62.29 30.83
C CYS A 11 -73.47 62.72 29.51
N GLY A 12 -73.53 64.00 29.13
CA GLY A 12 -72.82 64.54 27.95
C GLY A 12 -71.33 64.88 28.16
N LYS A 13 -70.86 65.06 29.40
CA LYS A 13 -69.46 65.41 29.71
C LYS A 13 -68.58 64.16 29.93
N GLU A 14 -69.18 63.05 30.35
CA GLU A 14 -68.49 61.78 30.58
C GLU A 14 -68.06 61.09 29.28
N CYS A 15 -68.84 61.22 28.20
CA CYS A 15 -68.50 60.63 26.91
C CYS A 15 -67.29 61.31 26.26
N LEU A 16 -67.16 62.64 26.40
CA LEU A 16 -66.00 63.41 25.96
C LEU A 16 -64.76 63.11 26.80
N GLN A 17 -64.91 62.93 28.12
CA GLN A 17 -63.80 62.53 28.98
C GLN A 17 -63.32 61.11 28.65
N SER A 18 -64.24 60.18 28.38
CA SER A 18 -63.91 58.81 27.98
C SER A 18 -63.18 58.72 26.63
N THR A 19 -63.54 59.56 25.64
CA THR A 19 -62.84 59.58 24.35
C THR A 19 -61.43 60.14 24.48
N TRP A 20 -61.23 61.18 25.30
CA TRP A 20 -59.91 61.71 25.65
C TRP A 20 -59.05 60.69 26.39
N GLU A 21 -59.60 60.00 27.38
CA GLU A 21 -58.91 58.95 28.13
C GLU A 21 -58.44 57.82 27.21
N LYS A 22 -59.31 57.37 26.28
CA LYS A 22 -58.99 56.34 25.29
C LYS A 22 -57.93 56.80 24.29
N ALA A 23 -58.01 58.05 23.81
CA ALA A 23 -57.02 58.63 22.92
C ALA A 23 -55.65 58.75 23.60
N TYR A 24 -55.64 59.19 24.87
CA TYR A 24 -54.46 59.27 25.71
C TYR A 24 -53.82 57.90 25.93
N GLN A 25 -54.61 56.89 26.28
CA GLN A 25 -54.10 55.52 26.42
C GLN A 25 -53.55 54.96 25.11
N LYS A 26 -54.21 55.21 23.96
CA LYS A 26 -53.71 54.82 22.64
C LYS A 26 -52.39 55.51 22.31
N HIS A 27 -52.27 56.81 22.57
CA HIS A 27 -51.02 57.56 22.39
C HIS A 27 -49.91 56.99 23.28
N ARG A 28 -50.18 56.76 24.57
CA ARG A 28 -49.20 56.17 25.50
C ARG A 28 -48.76 54.77 25.07
N LYS A 29 -49.67 53.94 24.53
CA LYS A 29 -49.31 52.64 23.94
C LYS A 29 -48.37 52.80 22.75
N LYS A 30 -48.68 53.73 21.82
CA LYS A 30 -47.82 54.03 20.66
C LYS A 30 -46.44 54.54 21.06
N VAL A 31 -46.37 55.42 22.07
CA VAL A 31 -45.10 55.93 22.60
C VAL A 31 -44.29 54.81 23.23
N ARG A 32 -44.92 53.93 24.02
CA ARG A 32 -44.23 52.78 24.64
C ARG A 32 -43.76 51.73 23.63
N SER A 33 -44.50 51.52 22.54
CA SER A 33 -44.15 50.54 21.51
C SER A 33 -43.23 51.08 20.42
N ALA A 34 -42.96 52.38 20.41
CA ALA A 34 -42.10 53.01 19.40
C ALA A 34 -40.69 52.43 19.48
N GLN A 35 -40.24 51.80 18.40
CA GLN A 35 -38.88 51.31 18.28
C GLN A 35 -37.95 52.45 17.86
N PRO A 36 -36.69 52.48 18.33
CA PRO A 36 -35.70 53.44 17.85
C PRO A 36 -35.44 53.23 16.35
N ILE A 37 -35.35 54.33 15.60
CA ILE A 37 -35.09 54.29 14.15
C ILE A 37 -33.63 53.93 13.83
N VAL A 38 -32.71 54.20 14.76
CA VAL A 38 -31.29 53.90 14.64
C VAL A 38 -30.95 52.75 15.57
N ASP A 39 -30.29 51.73 15.03
CA ASP A 39 -29.70 50.69 15.85
C ASP A 39 -28.52 51.27 16.63
N THR A 40 -28.60 51.21 17.96
CA THR A 40 -27.57 51.67 18.90
C THR A 40 -26.88 50.50 19.59
N ARG A 41 -27.12 49.27 19.15
CA ARG A 41 -26.47 48.07 19.71
C ARG A 41 -24.98 48.10 19.41
N ALA A 42 -24.21 47.52 20.34
CA ALA A 42 -22.79 47.31 20.12
C ALA A 42 -22.59 46.42 18.87
N PRO A 43 -21.63 46.76 17.99
CA PRO A 43 -21.28 45.93 16.86
C PRO A 43 -20.95 44.49 17.29
N LEU A 44 -21.21 43.53 16.41
CA LEU A 44 -20.85 42.13 16.65
C LEU A 44 -19.34 42.00 16.89
N PHE A 45 -18.97 41.19 17.88
CA PHE A 45 -17.57 40.92 18.18
C PHE A 45 -16.95 40.09 17.06
N LEU A 46 -16.20 40.74 16.17
CA LEU A 46 -15.50 40.09 15.08
C LEU A 46 -14.16 39.53 15.59
N SER A 47 -14.10 38.22 15.84
CA SER A 47 -12.92 37.54 16.40
C SER A 47 -11.64 37.79 15.59
N HIS A 48 -11.74 37.88 14.27
CA HIS A 48 -10.61 38.11 13.36
C HIS A 48 -10.01 39.53 13.43
N LEU A 49 -10.72 40.51 13.99
CA LEU A 49 -10.21 41.88 14.20
C LEU A 49 -9.32 41.98 15.43
N HIS A 50 -9.57 41.14 16.43
CA HIS A 50 -8.79 41.12 17.68
C HIS A 50 -7.74 40.00 17.71
N LEU A 51 -7.91 38.96 16.89
CA LEU A 51 -7.04 37.79 16.88
C LEU A 51 -6.32 37.62 15.54
N ASN A 52 -5.01 37.88 15.54
CA ASN A 52 -4.13 37.67 14.38
C ASN A 52 -3.78 36.18 14.24
N LEU A 53 -4.69 35.39 13.65
CA LEU A 53 -4.51 33.95 13.45
C LEU A 53 -3.17 33.59 12.79
N LYS A 54 -2.75 34.35 11.78
CA LYS A 54 -1.46 34.14 11.09
C LYS A 54 -0.27 34.25 12.04
N LYS A 55 -0.30 35.25 12.93
CA LYS A 55 0.77 35.47 13.91
C LYS A 55 0.82 34.32 14.92
N LEU A 56 -0.32 33.92 15.46
CA LEU A 56 -0.42 32.78 16.38
C LEU A 56 0.10 31.49 15.75
N LYS A 57 -0.25 31.24 14.47
CA LYS A 57 0.21 30.05 13.76
C LYS A 57 1.73 30.03 13.59
N LEU A 58 2.32 31.16 13.18
CA LEU A 58 3.77 31.28 13.04
C LEU A 58 4.50 31.13 14.38
N GLU A 59 3.93 31.64 15.48
CA GLU A 59 4.47 31.47 16.82
C GLU A 59 4.43 30.00 17.27
N GLU A 60 3.32 29.30 17.03
CA GLU A 60 3.18 27.88 17.30
C GLU A 60 4.21 27.06 16.52
N GLU A 61 4.37 27.32 15.21
CA GLU A 61 5.36 26.65 14.37
C GLU A 61 6.79 26.91 14.87
N ARG A 62 7.12 28.15 15.20
CA ARG A 62 8.42 28.50 15.77
C ARG A 62 8.68 27.77 17.09
N LEU A 63 7.69 27.73 17.98
CA LEU A 63 7.79 27.00 19.26
C LEU A 63 7.94 25.50 19.05
N SER A 64 7.24 24.91 18.07
CA SER A 64 7.36 23.48 17.76
C SER A 64 8.77 23.10 17.32
N VAL A 65 9.42 23.95 16.51
CA VAL A 65 10.82 23.78 16.09
C VAL A 65 11.74 23.84 17.30
N ILE A 66 11.58 24.87 18.14
CA ILE A 66 12.39 25.05 19.36
C ILE A 66 12.24 23.85 20.30
N VAL A 67 11.02 23.36 20.53
CA VAL A 67 10.75 22.22 21.41
C VAL A 67 11.42 20.95 20.87
N ARG A 68 11.28 20.68 19.58
CA ARG A 68 11.90 19.53 18.91
C ARG A 68 13.43 19.61 18.99
N ASP A 69 14.01 20.78 18.74
CA ASP A 69 15.46 20.99 18.82
C ASP A 69 15.99 20.88 20.24
N ASN A 70 15.26 21.41 21.24
CA ASN A 70 15.60 21.26 22.65
C ASN A 70 15.55 19.79 23.09
N HIS A 71 14.54 19.04 22.65
CA HIS A 71 14.45 17.61 22.94
C HIS A 71 15.65 16.85 22.37
N LEU A 72 15.98 17.08 21.09
CA LEU A 72 17.15 16.48 20.44
C LEU A 72 18.46 16.86 21.14
N LEU A 73 18.59 18.13 21.58
CA LEU A 73 19.75 18.60 22.31
C LEU A 73 19.88 17.87 23.65
N LEU A 74 18.79 17.73 24.40
CA LEU A 74 18.77 17.02 25.68
C LEU A 74 19.10 15.54 25.51
N GLU A 75 18.59 14.88 24.47
CA GLU A 75 18.95 13.49 24.14
C GLU A 75 20.46 13.35 23.89
N LYS A 76 21.04 14.26 23.09
CA LYS A 76 22.48 14.29 22.80
C LYS A 76 23.32 14.55 24.05
N ILE A 77 22.94 15.53 24.87
CA ILE A 77 23.61 15.82 26.14
C ILE A 77 23.54 14.60 27.06
N SER A 78 22.35 14.00 27.20
CA SER A 78 22.17 12.81 28.03
C SER A 78 23.03 11.63 27.54
N CYS A 79 23.15 11.44 26.23
CA CYS A 79 24.07 10.47 25.65
C CYS A 79 25.52 10.77 26.04
N ILE A 80 26.00 12.01 25.85
CA ILE A 80 27.36 12.43 26.23
C ILE A 80 27.62 12.22 27.71
N MET A 81 26.67 12.58 28.59
CA MET A 81 26.77 12.42 30.04
C MET A 81 26.87 10.95 30.44
N ARG A 82 26.04 10.07 29.86
CA ARG A 82 26.10 8.61 30.13
C ARG A 82 27.41 8.01 29.65
N THR A 83 27.86 8.42 28.48
CA THR A 83 29.06 7.88 27.82
C THR A 83 30.36 8.50 28.36
N ARG A 84 30.29 9.54 29.21
CA ARG A 84 31.43 10.23 29.84
C ARG A 84 32.53 10.64 28.87
N GLY A 85 32.16 11.01 27.64
CA GLY A 85 33.12 11.39 26.60
C GLY A 85 33.83 10.22 25.91
N GLN A 86 33.45 8.96 26.15
CA GLN A 86 33.91 7.83 25.33
C GLN A 86 33.32 7.92 23.92
N THR A 87 34.00 8.67 23.06
CA THR A 87 33.63 8.73 21.64
C THR A 87 34.32 7.56 20.98
N THR A 88 33.57 6.54 20.56
CA THR A 88 34.08 5.61 19.56
C THR A 88 34.29 6.45 18.30
N ASN A 89 35.54 6.80 17.97
CA ASN A 89 35.92 7.44 16.70
C ASN A 89 35.72 6.41 15.58
N ARG A 90 34.47 6.01 15.37
CA ARG A 90 34.07 5.14 14.29
C ARG A 90 33.41 6.06 13.28
N ASN A 91 34.23 6.50 12.34
CA ASN A 91 33.74 7.24 11.20
C ASN A 91 32.91 6.26 10.34
N ASP A 92 31.60 6.20 10.56
CA ASP A 92 30.66 5.43 9.72
C ASP A 92 30.43 6.13 8.36
N TYR A 93 31.50 6.70 7.80
CA TYR A 93 31.47 7.29 6.48
C TYR A 93 31.37 6.16 5.45
N THR A 94 30.16 6.00 4.90
CA THR A 94 29.96 5.12 3.76
C THR A 94 30.46 5.83 2.50
N HIS A 95 31.54 5.32 1.92
CA HIS A 95 32.10 5.87 0.69
C HIS A 95 31.03 5.83 -0.42
N ARG A 96 30.57 7.01 -0.85
CA ARG A 96 29.61 7.14 -1.95
C ARG A 96 30.36 7.08 -3.27
N SER A 97 30.23 5.97 -4.00
CA SER A 97 30.65 5.93 -5.40
C SER A 97 29.61 6.64 -6.28
N LEU A 98 30.05 7.45 -7.25
CA LEU A 98 29.17 8.11 -8.23
C LEU A 98 28.27 7.11 -8.98
N ASN A 99 28.72 5.87 -9.17
CA ASN A 99 27.97 4.80 -9.85
C ASN A 99 27.10 3.94 -8.92
N ARG A 100 26.87 4.34 -7.66
CA ARG A 100 26.14 3.53 -6.70
C ARG A 100 24.69 3.34 -7.11
N GLU A 101 24.03 4.44 -7.46
CA GLU A 101 22.62 4.44 -7.83
C GLU A 101 22.38 3.63 -9.11
N LYS A 102 23.25 3.79 -10.12
CA LYS A 102 23.19 2.99 -11.35
C LYS A 102 23.32 1.49 -11.05
N ARG A 103 24.28 1.09 -10.20
CA ARG A 103 24.45 -0.31 -9.77
C ARG A 103 23.23 -0.84 -9.01
N GLU A 104 22.61 -0.02 -8.17
CA GLU A 104 21.40 -0.39 -7.43
C GLU A 104 20.21 -0.61 -8.39
N GLN A 105 20.04 0.26 -9.39
CA GLN A 105 19.01 0.11 -10.43
C GLN A 105 19.23 -1.13 -11.30
N GLU A 106 20.47 -1.39 -11.71
CA GLU A 106 20.85 -2.60 -12.45
C GLU A 106 20.57 -3.85 -11.61
N LEU A 107 20.94 -3.85 -10.33
CA LEU A 107 20.66 -4.95 -9.41
C LEU A 107 19.17 -5.24 -9.30
N HIS A 108 18.33 -4.20 -9.15
CA HIS A 108 16.88 -4.37 -9.12
C HIS A 108 16.32 -4.93 -10.43
N THR A 109 16.89 -4.53 -11.56
CA THR A 109 16.51 -5.04 -12.88
C THR A 109 16.84 -6.53 -12.98
N VAL A 110 18.08 -6.91 -12.67
CA VAL A 110 18.52 -8.31 -12.65
C VAL A 110 17.67 -9.15 -11.68
N GLN A 111 17.36 -8.63 -10.50
CA GLN A 111 16.50 -9.32 -9.53
C GLN A 111 15.08 -9.54 -10.06
N ARG A 112 14.50 -8.55 -10.76
CA ARG A 112 13.19 -8.69 -11.38
C ARG A 112 13.21 -9.76 -12.47
N ASP A 113 14.23 -9.73 -13.32
CA ASP A 113 14.36 -10.68 -14.42
C ASP A 113 14.58 -12.11 -13.90
N ASN A 114 15.41 -12.26 -12.87
CA ASN A 114 15.62 -13.55 -12.20
C ASN A 114 14.31 -14.10 -11.61
N LYS A 115 13.44 -13.25 -11.03
CA LYS A 115 12.12 -13.68 -10.56
C LYS A 115 11.23 -14.18 -11.71
N ILE A 116 11.25 -13.49 -12.84
CA ILE A 116 10.47 -13.90 -14.03
C ILE A 116 10.99 -15.23 -14.58
N ILE A 117 12.31 -15.39 -14.71
CA ILE A 117 12.94 -16.63 -15.17
C ILE A 117 12.61 -17.77 -14.21
N LEU A 118 12.72 -17.54 -12.89
CA LEU A 118 12.40 -18.54 -11.88
C LEU A 118 10.92 -18.97 -11.97
N GLY A 119 10.01 -18.01 -12.16
CA GLY A 119 8.59 -18.31 -12.41
C GLY A 119 8.42 -19.20 -13.63
N ARG A 120 9.03 -18.83 -14.76
CA ARG A 120 8.99 -19.65 -15.99
C ARG A 120 9.52 -21.06 -15.77
N ILE A 121 10.64 -21.23 -15.07
CA ILE A 121 11.24 -22.55 -14.80
C ILE A 121 10.30 -23.37 -13.91
N THR A 122 9.69 -22.74 -12.91
CA THR A 122 8.81 -23.41 -11.93
C THR A 122 7.48 -23.81 -12.56
N ASP A 123 6.91 -22.94 -13.37
CA ASP A 123 5.62 -23.14 -14.04
C ASP A 123 5.75 -24.09 -15.26
N SER A 124 6.96 -24.24 -15.80
CA SER A 124 7.21 -25.17 -16.91
C SER A 124 7.11 -26.61 -16.45
N GLU A 125 6.29 -27.41 -17.15
CA GLU A 125 6.21 -28.85 -16.89
C GLU A 125 7.55 -29.53 -17.22
N PRO A 126 8.04 -30.45 -16.37
CA PRO A 126 9.24 -31.20 -16.68
C PRO A 126 9.00 -32.13 -17.87
N LEU A 127 9.85 -32.03 -18.89
CA LEU A 127 9.79 -32.88 -20.10
C LEU A 127 9.97 -34.37 -19.79
N TYR A 128 10.64 -34.68 -18.68
CA TYR A 128 10.90 -36.05 -18.23
C TYR A 128 10.08 -36.38 -16.99
N ARG A 129 9.41 -37.54 -17.00
CA ARG A 129 8.76 -38.08 -15.81
C ARG A 129 9.83 -38.66 -14.88
N THR A 130 10.19 -37.92 -13.83
CA THR A 130 11.22 -38.29 -12.84
C THR A 130 11.06 -39.71 -12.31
N GLN A 131 9.81 -40.16 -12.11
CA GLN A 131 9.49 -41.51 -11.65
C GLN A 131 9.99 -42.61 -12.62
N ARG A 132 9.86 -42.41 -13.94
CA ARG A 132 10.35 -43.40 -14.92
C ARG A 132 11.87 -43.51 -14.89
N TRP A 133 12.55 -42.38 -14.75
CA TRP A 133 14.00 -42.35 -14.63
C TRP A 133 14.49 -43.08 -13.37
N GLN A 134 13.78 -42.93 -12.25
CA GLN A 134 14.08 -43.66 -11.02
C GLN A 134 13.88 -45.17 -11.20
N GLU A 135 12.82 -45.59 -11.88
CA GLU A 135 12.58 -47.00 -12.19
C GLU A 135 13.65 -47.60 -13.10
N ASP A 136 14.03 -46.88 -14.16
CA ASP A 136 15.07 -47.31 -15.10
C ASP A 136 16.44 -47.39 -14.41
N TRP A 137 16.75 -46.43 -13.54
CA TRP A 137 17.94 -46.47 -12.69
C TRP A 137 17.92 -47.68 -11.75
N ALA A 138 16.80 -47.95 -11.08
CA ALA A 138 16.65 -49.11 -10.19
C ALA A 138 16.78 -50.44 -10.94
N ARG A 139 16.25 -50.54 -12.18
CA ARG A 139 16.46 -51.72 -13.05
C ARG A 139 17.92 -51.89 -13.41
N THR A 140 18.57 -50.81 -13.84
CA THR A 140 19.99 -50.81 -14.21
C THR A 140 20.86 -51.22 -13.02
N GLU A 141 20.55 -50.74 -11.82
CA GLU A 141 21.25 -51.12 -10.60
C GLU A 141 21.04 -52.61 -10.23
N LYS A 142 19.84 -53.15 -10.44
CA LYS A 142 19.58 -54.60 -10.28
C LYS A 142 20.42 -55.43 -11.25
N TYR A 143 20.48 -55.03 -12.52
CA TYR A 143 21.34 -55.71 -13.51
C TYR A 143 22.82 -55.58 -13.15
N ARG A 144 23.27 -54.40 -12.71
CA ARG A 144 24.65 -54.16 -12.28
C ARG A 144 25.04 -55.06 -11.10
N LYS A 145 24.15 -55.18 -10.10
CA LYS A 145 24.34 -56.08 -8.95
C LYS A 145 24.36 -57.54 -9.38
N ALA A 146 23.42 -57.98 -10.20
CA ALA A 146 23.39 -59.35 -10.72
C ALA A 146 24.64 -59.70 -11.56
N LEU A 147 25.13 -58.77 -12.37
CA LEU A 147 26.37 -58.93 -13.14
C LEU A 147 27.60 -58.97 -12.22
N ALA A 148 27.65 -58.15 -11.17
CA ALA A 148 28.71 -58.19 -10.17
C ALA A 148 28.70 -59.52 -9.38
N GLU A 149 27.52 -60.02 -9.00
CA GLU A 149 27.34 -61.33 -8.35
C GLU A 149 27.72 -62.52 -9.26
N TYR A 150 27.53 -62.37 -10.57
CA TYR A 150 27.95 -63.36 -11.57
C TYR A 150 29.47 -63.36 -11.76
N CYS A 151 30.11 -62.19 -11.85
CA CYS A 151 31.56 -62.07 -11.95
C CYS A 151 32.30 -62.51 -10.66
N GLY A 152 31.71 -62.32 -9.48
CA GLY A 152 32.26 -62.82 -8.22
C GLY A 152 32.26 -64.35 -8.10
N ARG A 153 31.45 -65.05 -8.90
CA ARG A 153 31.34 -66.52 -8.90
C ARG A 153 32.31 -67.22 -9.86
N GLN A 154 32.88 -66.50 -10.83
CA GLN A 154 33.79 -67.07 -11.83
C GLN A 154 35.29 -66.89 -11.51
N GLN A 155 35.63 -66.17 -10.43
CA GLN A 155 37.03 -65.94 -10.06
C GLN A 155 37.69 -67.13 -9.34
N THR A 156 36.97 -68.22 -9.05
CA THR A 156 37.55 -69.44 -8.47
C THR A 156 37.85 -70.55 -9.48
N CYS A 157 37.59 -70.33 -10.78
CA CYS A 157 37.91 -71.31 -11.82
C CYS A 157 39.28 -71.00 -12.45
N GLN A 158 40.36 -71.37 -11.78
CA GLN A 158 41.63 -71.54 -12.48
C GLN A 158 41.52 -72.68 -13.50
N GLY A 159 41.88 -72.38 -14.75
CA GLY A 159 42.35 -73.37 -15.73
C GLY A 159 41.28 -74.05 -16.58
N LYS A 160 41.21 -73.66 -17.85
CA LYS A 160 41.68 -74.48 -19.00
C LYS A 160 41.40 -73.76 -20.32
N SER A 161 42.48 -73.42 -21.01
CA SER A 161 42.47 -73.04 -22.42
C SER A 161 41.80 -74.15 -23.23
N ARG A 162 40.79 -73.80 -24.05
CA ARG A 162 40.33 -74.68 -25.13
C ARG A 162 40.08 -73.87 -26.39
N ASN A 163 40.63 -74.45 -27.45
CA ASN A 163 40.97 -73.89 -28.74
C ASN A 163 39.77 -73.47 -29.60
N GLN A 164 40.05 -72.57 -30.53
CA GLN A 164 39.16 -71.85 -31.43
C GLN A 164 38.41 -72.80 -32.38
N ASN A 165 37.10 -72.56 -32.54
CA ASN A 165 36.35 -72.76 -33.79
C ASN A 165 35.05 -71.96 -33.69
N LEU A 166 35.12 -70.68 -34.11
CA LEU A 166 33.97 -69.81 -34.27
C LEU A 166 33.11 -70.35 -35.43
N ARG A 167 32.02 -71.03 -35.10
CA ARG A 167 30.89 -71.20 -36.02
C ARG A 167 30.20 -69.83 -36.17
N PRO A 168 29.95 -69.33 -37.38
CA PRO A 168 29.19 -68.09 -37.55
C PRO A 168 27.78 -68.29 -36.99
N HIS A 169 27.43 -67.52 -35.97
CA HIS A 169 26.08 -67.45 -35.45
C HIS A 169 25.21 -66.80 -36.52
N GLN A 170 24.29 -67.55 -37.13
CA GLN A 170 23.27 -66.99 -38.02
C GLN A 170 22.54 -65.88 -37.26
N ALA A 171 22.53 -64.69 -37.85
CA ALA A 171 21.95 -63.50 -37.26
C ALA A 171 20.45 -63.73 -36.99
N TRP A 172 20.10 -64.03 -35.74
CA TRP A 172 18.74 -63.86 -35.26
C TRP A 172 18.49 -62.35 -35.15
N THR A 173 18.04 -61.74 -36.24
CA THR A 173 17.38 -60.44 -36.20
C THR A 173 16.00 -60.62 -35.60
N GLN A 174 15.92 -60.84 -34.28
CA GLN A 174 14.69 -60.50 -33.56
C GLN A 174 14.63 -58.98 -33.52
N LYS A 175 13.90 -58.44 -34.48
CA LYS A 175 13.50 -57.04 -34.55
C LYS A 175 12.71 -56.76 -33.27
N VAL A 176 13.37 -56.24 -32.23
CA VAL A 176 12.66 -55.67 -31.09
C VAL A 176 11.89 -54.48 -31.65
N LYS A 177 10.59 -54.70 -31.83
CA LYS A 177 9.66 -53.66 -32.22
C LYS A 177 9.66 -52.62 -31.11
N TRP A 178 10.40 -51.54 -31.29
CA TRP A 178 10.13 -50.31 -30.58
C TRP A 178 8.75 -49.86 -31.04
N GLU A 179 7.72 -50.21 -30.30
CA GLU A 179 6.44 -49.53 -30.41
C GLU A 179 6.66 -48.10 -29.93
N GLY A 180 6.94 -47.21 -30.88
CA GLY A 180 6.75 -45.79 -30.69
C GLY A 180 5.31 -45.59 -30.26
N ARG A 181 5.10 -45.40 -28.97
CA ARG A 181 3.77 -45.16 -28.41
C ARG A 181 3.33 -43.78 -28.86
N THR A 182 2.42 -43.82 -29.83
CA THR A 182 1.52 -42.78 -30.33
C THR A 182 1.53 -41.44 -29.59
N GLN A 183 1.73 -40.38 -30.37
CA GLN A 183 1.36 -39.02 -29.99
C GLN A 183 -0.06 -39.00 -29.44
N ASN A 184 -0.22 -38.59 -28.18
CA ASN A 184 -1.52 -38.27 -27.62
C ASN A 184 -2.03 -36.98 -28.31
N LYS A 185 -2.82 -37.16 -29.37
CA LYS A 185 -3.70 -36.12 -29.91
C LYS A 185 -4.87 -35.94 -28.94
N ASN A 186 -4.65 -35.27 -27.82
CA ASN A 186 -5.76 -34.67 -27.10
C ASN A 186 -5.35 -33.33 -26.51
N CYS A 187 -5.33 -32.31 -27.36
CA CYS A 187 -5.52 -30.95 -26.89
C CYS A 187 -6.17 -30.15 -28.00
N LYS A 188 -7.48 -30.35 -28.20
CA LYS A 188 -8.33 -29.30 -28.77
C LYS A 188 -9.74 -29.36 -28.20
N LYS A 189 -10.01 -28.32 -27.40
CA LYS A 189 -11.28 -27.60 -27.18
C LYS A 189 -12.14 -28.00 -25.97
N LYS A 190 -12.21 -27.07 -25.01
CA LYS A 190 -13.42 -26.34 -24.57
C LYS A 190 -12.97 -25.06 -23.85
N THR A 191 -12.99 -23.88 -24.50
CA THR A 191 -14.09 -22.90 -24.70
C THR A 191 -14.31 -21.93 -23.53
N SER A 192 -13.84 -20.69 -23.74
CA SER A 192 -14.59 -19.41 -23.75
C SER A 192 -15.62 -19.10 -22.66
N LEU A 193 -15.40 -17.95 -21.97
CA LEU A 193 -16.34 -16.87 -21.55
C LEU A 193 -15.57 -15.97 -20.55
N ARG A 194 -15.64 -14.63 -20.44
CA ARG A 194 -16.21 -13.48 -21.18
C ARG A 194 -15.73 -12.21 -20.42
N SER A 195 -15.75 -11.06 -21.12
CA SER A 195 -15.76 -9.67 -20.63
C SER A 195 -14.38 -8.98 -20.60
N ASN A 196 -14.17 -7.78 -21.11
CA ASN A 196 -14.99 -6.81 -21.86
C ASN A 196 -13.99 -5.89 -22.57
N ASN A 197 -14.29 -5.51 -23.82
CA ASN A 197 -13.75 -4.29 -24.39
C ASN A 197 -14.53 -3.13 -23.77
N GLY A 198 -13.81 -2.20 -23.13
CA GLY A 198 -14.29 -0.88 -22.78
C GLY A 198 -13.22 0.10 -23.22
N GLU A 199 -13.50 0.85 -24.28
CA GLU A 199 -12.78 2.06 -24.65
C GLU A 199 -12.70 3.00 -23.44
N MET A 200 -11.52 3.52 -23.13
CA MET A 200 -11.37 4.88 -22.61
C MET A 200 -10.04 5.47 -23.09
N ALA A 201 -10.17 6.42 -24.02
CA ALA A 201 -9.36 7.59 -24.25
C ALA A 201 -7.82 7.48 -24.10
N ARG A 202 -7.13 7.67 -25.23
CA ARG A 202 -5.80 8.27 -25.26
C ARG A 202 -5.88 9.66 -24.64
N LEU A 203 -5.14 9.90 -23.56
CA LEU A 203 -4.69 11.23 -23.16
C LEU A 203 -3.15 11.25 -23.19
N PRO A 204 -2.52 12.29 -23.76
CA PRO A 204 -1.07 12.38 -23.80
C PRO A 204 -0.52 12.74 -22.42
N TRP A 205 0.44 11.95 -21.94
CA TRP A 205 1.31 12.32 -20.83
C TRP A 205 2.09 13.58 -21.22
N ALA A 206 1.81 14.69 -20.53
CA ALA A 206 2.60 15.90 -20.57
C ALA A 206 3.62 15.89 -19.40
N PRO A 207 4.89 16.26 -19.63
CA PRO A 207 5.83 16.47 -18.54
C PRO A 207 5.59 17.83 -17.90
N GLN A 208 5.37 17.87 -16.58
CA GLN A 208 5.36 19.12 -15.81
C GLN A 208 6.79 19.52 -15.46
N CYS A 209 7.30 20.52 -16.17
CA CYS A 209 8.44 21.33 -15.75
C CYS A 209 8.03 22.25 -14.58
N PRO A 210 8.89 22.46 -13.58
CA PRO A 210 8.65 23.48 -12.56
C PRO A 210 9.03 24.87 -13.10
N SER A 211 8.05 25.76 -13.19
CA SER A 211 8.27 27.18 -13.45
C SER A 211 8.75 27.86 -12.16
N HIS A 212 10.01 28.27 -12.17
CA HIS A 212 10.52 29.36 -11.33
C HIS A 212 9.72 30.64 -11.60
N HIS A 213 9.34 31.34 -10.53
CA HIS A 213 9.08 32.79 -10.34
C HIS A 213 8.58 32.87 -8.88
N TRP A 214 9.22 33.51 -7.91
CA TRP A 214 10.08 34.70 -7.87
C TRP A 214 11.21 34.50 -6.85
#